data_AF-A0A9Q3SQF8-F1
#
_entry.id   AF-A0A9Q3SQF8-F1
#
_cell.length_a   1.000
_cell.length_b   1.000
_cell.length_c   1.000
_cell.angle_alpha   90.00
_cell.angle_beta   90.00
_cell.angle_gamma   90.00
#
_symmetry.space_group_name_H-M   'P 1'
#
loop_
_entity.id
_entity.type
_entity.pdbx_description
1 polymer ?
#
loop_
_entity_poly.entity_id
_entity_poly.type
_entity_poly.pdbx_seq_one_letter_code
_entity_poly.pdbx_strand_id
1 'polypeptide(L)'
;MHNGIDIAGPIGTPILSVADGQVIEAGPASGFGLWVRVRHDDGTVSIYGHVDTLVAVAGQRVAAGQQIATMGNRGDSTGPHLHFETVVADKHVDPELWLIGRGISLGPEGD
;
A
#
# COMPACT_ATOMS: atom_id res chain seq x y z
N MET A 1 -13.86 7.90 -8.61
CA MET A 1 -12.88 8.67 -7.81
C MET A 1 -11.83 7.67 -7.39
N HIS A 2 -10.57 7.93 -7.71
CA HIS A 2 -9.44 7.06 -7.40
C HIS A 2 -8.70 7.76 -6.24
N ASN A 3 -8.68 7.13 -5.06
CA ASN A 3 -8.19 7.75 -3.82
C ASN A 3 -6.72 7.39 -3.53
N GLY A 4 -6.03 6.89 -4.56
CA GLY A 4 -4.72 6.30 -4.45
C GLY A 4 -3.86 6.62 -5.66
N ILE A 5 -2.78 5.87 -5.78
CA ILE A 5 -1.89 5.82 -6.94
C ILE A 5 -1.69 4.37 -7.34
N ASP A 6 -1.48 4.12 -8.63
CA ASP A 6 -1.23 2.78 -9.16
C ASP A 6 0.23 2.66 -9.60
N ILE A 7 0.97 1.74 -8.99
CA ILE A 7 2.38 1.49 -9.27
C ILE A 7 2.48 0.16 -10.02
N ALA A 8 2.73 0.24 -11.32
CA ALA A 8 2.83 -0.94 -12.18
C ALA A 8 4.07 -1.79 -11.85
N GLY A 9 3.92 -3.12 -11.92
CA GLY A 9 5.03 -4.04 -11.75
C GLY A 9 4.62 -5.49 -12.00
N PRO A 10 5.58 -6.42 -12.13
CA PRO A 10 5.25 -7.84 -12.30
C PRO A 10 4.55 -8.44 -11.06
N ILE A 11 3.67 -9.42 -11.26
CA ILE A 11 3.14 -10.26 -10.18
C ILE A 11 4.31 -10.87 -9.41
N GLY A 12 4.21 -10.88 -8.08
CA GLY A 12 5.25 -11.39 -7.18
C GLY A 12 6.26 -10.33 -6.73
N THR A 13 6.24 -9.11 -7.29
CA THR A 13 7.09 -8.01 -6.83
C THR A 13 6.89 -7.76 -5.34
N PRO A 14 7.95 -7.70 -4.51
CA PRO A 14 7.81 -7.43 -3.09
C PRO A 14 7.11 -6.08 -2.82
N ILE A 15 6.09 -6.10 -1.95
CA ILE A 15 5.46 -4.89 -1.42
C ILE A 15 6.01 -4.67 -0.01
N LEU A 16 6.57 -3.48 0.20
CA LEU A 16 7.22 -3.09 1.45
C LEU A 16 6.37 -2.08 2.22
N SER A 17 6.44 -2.13 3.55
CA SER A 17 5.87 -1.08 4.38
C SER A 17 6.62 0.24 4.18
N VAL A 18 5.89 1.33 3.99
CA VAL A 18 6.46 2.64 3.65
C VAL A 18 7.08 3.33 4.86
N ALA A 19 6.61 2.99 6.06
CA ALA A 19 7.07 3.52 7.34
C ALA A 19 6.79 2.53 8.47
N ASP A 20 7.45 2.70 9.62
CA ASP A 20 7.20 1.89 10.80
C ASP A 20 5.72 1.93 11.21
N GLY A 21 5.20 0.81 11.69
CA GLY A 21 3.80 0.75 12.12
C GLY A 21 3.32 -0.63 12.54
N GLN A 22 2.01 -0.76 12.70
CA GLN A 22 1.31 -2.00 12.98
C GLN A 22 0.34 -2.32 11.84
N VAL A 23 0.36 -3.56 11.36
CA VAL A 23 -0.65 -4.08 10.44
C VAL A 23 -1.98 -4.14 11.18
N ILE A 24 -2.96 -3.35 10.73
CA ILE A 24 -4.29 -3.33 11.32
C ILE A 24 -5.23 -4.31 10.63
N GLU A 25 -5.03 -4.57 9.33
CA GLU A 25 -5.79 -5.52 8.54
C GLU A 25 -4.90 -6.16 7.47
N ALA A 26 -5.09 -7.45 7.21
CA ALA A 26 -4.45 -8.20 6.13
C ALA A 26 -5.38 -9.33 5.69
N GLY A 27 -5.85 -9.31 4.44
CA GLY A 27 -6.88 -10.25 4.00
C GLY A 27 -7.73 -9.78 2.82
N PRO A 28 -8.85 -10.47 2.54
CA PRO A 28 -9.77 -10.09 1.49
C PRO A 28 -10.46 -8.76 1.73
N ALA A 29 -10.62 -7.98 0.66
CA ALA A 29 -11.32 -6.70 0.67
C ALA A 29 -12.04 -6.46 -0.65
N SER A 30 -13.30 -6.03 -0.56
CA SER A 30 -14.13 -5.75 -1.74
C SER A 30 -13.47 -4.64 -2.59
N GLY A 31 -13.42 -4.83 -3.91
CA GLY A 31 -12.71 -3.95 -4.84
C GLY A 31 -11.18 -4.20 -4.91
N PHE A 32 -10.52 -4.44 -3.78
CA PHE A 32 -9.05 -4.61 -3.73
C PHE A 32 -8.58 -6.05 -3.96
N GLY A 33 -9.48 -7.03 -3.90
CA GLY A 33 -9.11 -8.44 -3.90
C GLY A 33 -8.51 -8.82 -2.54
N LEU A 34 -7.20 -8.68 -2.39
CA LEU A 34 -6.50 -8.75 -1.11
C LEU A 34 -5.84 -7.40 -0.82
N TRP A 35 -5.74 -7.07 0.47
CA TRP A 35 -5.02 -5.89 0.92
C TRP A 35 -4.16 -6.13 2.16
N VAL A 36 -3.29 -5.15 2.42
CA VAL A 36 -2.68 -4.93 3.74
C VAL A 36 -2.94 -3.48 4.12
N ARG A 37 -3.30 -3.23 5.37
CA ARG A 37 -3.41 -1.89 5.95
C ARG A 37 -2.46 -1.76 7.12
N VAL A 38 -1.62 -0.74 7.09
CA VAL A 38 -0.64 -0.46 8.15
C VAL A 38 -1.00 0.89 8.77
N ARG A 39 -1.20 0.92 10.10
CA ARG A 39 -1.25 2.16 10.87
C ARG A 39 0.16 2.48 11.32
N HIS A 40 0.68 3.61 10.88
CA HIS A 40 1.99 4.11 11.24
C HIS A 40 2.02 4.72 12.63
N ASP A 41 3.24 4.86 13.17
CA ASP A 41 3.45 5.41 14.51
C ASP A 41 3.01 6.89 14.63
N ASP A 42 2.92 7.61 13.51
CA ASP A 42 2.38 8.98 13.43
C ASP A 42 0.84 9.03 13.31
N GLY A 43 0.17 7.87 13.33
CA GLY A 43 -1.28 7.72 13.23
C GLY A 43 -1.82 7.67 11.82
N THR A 44 -1.00 7.88 10.79
CA THR A 44 -1.43 7.73 9.39
C THR A 44 -1.66 6.26 9.04
N VAL A 45 -2.48 6.01 8.02
CA VAL A 45 -2.75 4.65 7.54
C VAL A 45 -2.40 4.56 6.06
N SER A 46 -1.50 3.65 5.72
CA SER A 46 -1.24 3.25 4.34
C SER A 46 -2.06 2.00 3.98
N ILE A 47 -2.60 1.96 2.77
CA ILE A 47 -3.38 0.84 2.23
C ILE A 47 -2.66 0.30 0.99
N TYR A 48 -2.46 -1.02 0.94
CA TYR A 48 -1.79 -1.73 -0.14
C TYR A 48 -2.78 -2.73 -0.76
N GLY A 49 -3.28 -2.44 -1.95
CA GLY A 49 -4.29 -3.21 -2.67
C GLY A 49 -3.75 -4.13 -3.75
N HIS A 50 -4.63 -4.97 -4.30
CA HIS A 50 -4.36 -5.91 -5.40
C HIS A 50 -3.21 -6.89 -5.13
N VAL A 51 -2.94 -7.20 -3.87
CA VAL A 51 -1.82 -8.07 -3.49
C VAL A 51 -2.09 -9.53 -3.85
N ASP A 52 -1.04 -10.30 -4.13
CA ASP A 52 -1.15 -11.73 -4.46
C ASP A 52 -0.94 -12.65 -3.24
N THR A 53 0.14 -12.44 -2.49
CA THR A 53 0.46 -13.19 -1.27
C THR A 53 0.61 -12.24 -0.09
N LEU A 54 0.01 -12.60 1.05
CA LEU A 54 0.18 -11.89 2.32
C LEU A 54 1.38 -12.49 3.06
N VAL A 55 2.33 -11.64 3.45
CA VAL A 55 3.49 -12.02 4.27
C VAL A 55 3.26 -11.59 5.72
N ALA A 56 2.67 -10.41 5.91
CA ALA A 56 2.33 -9.89 7.23
C ALA A 56 0.87 -10.21 7.62
N VAL A 57 0.62 -10.28 8.93
CA VAL A 57 -0.70 -10.58 9.51
C VAL A 57 -1.17 -9.43 10.42
N ALA A 58 -2.49 -9.32 10.63
CA ALA A 58 -3.04 -8.31 11.53
C ALA A 58 -2.46 -8.42 12.96
N GLY A 59 -2.17 -7.27 13.56
CA GLY A 59 -1.50 -7.13 14.86
C GLY A 59 0.03 -7.10 14.80
N GLN A 60 0.65 -7.51 13.68
CA GLN A 60 2.10 -7.53 13.52
C GLN A 60 2.69 -6.12 13.45
N ARG A 61 3.78 -5.88 14.19
CA ARG A 61 4.62 -4.68 14.03
C ARG A 61 5.52 -4.87 12.80
N VAL A 62 5.65 -3.83 11.99
CA VAL A 62 6.49 -3.79 10.80
C VAL A 62 7.40 -2.57 10.81
N ALA A 63 8.61 -2.72 10.28
CA ALA A 63 9.53 -1.62 10.05
C ALA A 63 9.37 -1.04 8.64
N ALA A 64 9.80 0.20 8.43
CA ALA A 64 9.99 0.79 7.12
C ALA A 64 10.88 -0.12 6.26
N GLY A 65 10.45 -0.40 5.03
CA GLY A 65 11.13 -1.31 4.11
C GLY A 65 10.92 -2.80 4.40
N GLN A 66 10.19 -3.18 5.45
CA GLN A 66 9.85 -4.58 5.69
C GLN A 66 8.82 -5.08 4.68
N GLN A 67 9.07 -6.25 4.08
CA GLN A 67 8.12 -6.87 3.18
C GLN A 67 6.85 -7.30 3.92
N ILE A 68 5.69 -6.90 3.38
CA ILE A 68 4.37 -7.19 3.94
C ILE A 68 3.49 -8.03 3.01
N ALA A 69 3.75 -7.99 1.71
CA ALA A 69 3.01 -8.74 0.71
C ALA A 69 3.82 -8.88 -0.59
N THR A 70 3.20 -9.47 -1.61
CA THR A 70 3.66 -9.44 -3.01
C THR A 70 2.59 -8.85 -3.91
N MET A 71 2.99 -8.17 -4.97
CA MET A 71 2.11 -7.57 -5.97
C MET A 71 1.32 -8.65 -6.71
N GLY A 72 0.06 -8.34 -7.02
CA GLY A 72 -0.85 -9.24 -7.74
C GLY A 72 -1.65 -8.52 -8.81
N ASN A 73 -2.80 -9.11 -9.13
CA ASN A 73 -3.78 -8.59 -10.07
C ASN A 73 -5.20 -8.99 -9.63
N ARG A 74 -5.44 -9.04 -8.32
CA ARG A 74 -6.69 -9.52 -7.71
C ARG A 74 -7.67 -8.37 -7.50
N GLY A 75 -8.96 -8.67 -7.49
CA GLY A 75 -10.01 -7.65 -7.34
C GLY A 75 -10.24 -6.90 -8.65
N ASP A 76 -10.66 -5.64 -8.54
CA ASP A 76 -10.99 -4.80 -9.69
C ASP A 76 -9.69 -4.22 -10.27
N SER A 77 -8.98 -5.03 -11.07
CA SER A 77 -7.69 -4.68 -11.66
C SER A 77 -7.62 -5.08 -13.13
N THR A 78 -7.10 -4.18 -13.97
CA THR A 78 -6.94 -4.41 -15.43
C THR A 78 -5.59 -5.01 -15.80
N GLY A 79 -4.62 -4.97 -14.89
CA GLY A 79 -3.29 -5.54 -15.06
C GLY A 79 -2.46 -5.46 -13.77
N PRO A 80 -1.32 -6.18 -13.66
CA PRO A 80 -0.54 -6.22 -12.44
C PRO A 80 -0.03 -4.85 -11.97
N HIS A 81 -0.44 -4.44 -10.77
CA HIS A 81 0.00 -3.20 -10.13
C HIS A 81 -0.24 -3.27 -8.61
N LEU A 82 0.39 -2.36 -7.88
CA LEU A 82 0.03 -2.01 -6.51
C LEU A 82 -0.90 -0.79 -6.55
N HIS A 83 -2.09 -0.92 -5.97
CA HIS A 83 -2.90 0.24 -5.63
C HIS A 83 -2.54 0.71 -4.22
N PHE A 84 -2.05 1.95 -4.09
CA PHE A 84 -1.57 2.51 -2.83
C PHE A 84 -2.38 3.73 -2.42
N GLU A 85 -2.93 3.72 -1.21
CA GLU A 85 -3.65 4.87 -0.65
C GLU A 85 -3.02 5.32 0.67
N THR A 86 -3.20 6.60 0.99
CA THR A 86 -2.82 7.16 2.28
C THR A 86 -4.00 7.86 2.94
N VAL A 87 -4.21 7.58 4.22
CA VAL A 87 -5.28 8.14 5.05
C VAL A 87 -4.67 8.86 6.25
N VAL A 88 -5.05 10.13 6.44
CA VAL A 88 -4.63 10.99 7.55
C VAL A 88 -5.89 11.50 8.24
N ALA A 89 -6.03 11.24 9.54
CA ALA A 89 -7.21 11.64 10.32
C ALA A 89 -8.54 11.29 9.61
N ASP A 90 -8.66 10.03 9.20
CA ASP A 90 -9.83 9.45 8.50
C ASP A 90 -10.16 10.06 7.13
N LYS A 91 -9.24 10.82 6.53
CA LYS A 91 -9.39 11.38 5.18
C LYS A 91 -8.30 10.86 4.24
N HIS A 92 -8.71 10.43 3.05
CA HIS A 92 -7.76 10.16 1.98
C HIS A 92 -7.03 11.45 1.61
N VAL A 93 -5.72 11.33 1.47
CA VAL A 93 -4.85 12.40 0.99
C VAL A 93 -4.12 11.93 -0.26
N ASP A 94 -3.57 12.87 -1.02
CA ASP A 94 -2.68 12.56 -2.13
C ASP A 94 -1.48 11.72 -1.64
N PRO A 95 -1.35 10.45 -2.07
CA PRO A 95 -0.27 9.59 -1.61
C PRO A 95 1.09 10.05 -2.11
N GLU A 96 1.17 10.61 -3.32
CA GLU A 96 2.44 11.04 -3.91
C GLU A 96 3.01 12.24 -3.15
N LEU A 97 2.18 13.25 -2.88
CA LEU A 97 2.59 14.39 -2.04
C LEU A 97 2.97 13.94 -0.62
N TRP A 98 2.26 12.96 -0.07
CA TRP A 98 2.58 12.42 1.25
C TRP A 98 3.92 11.67 1.28
N LEU A 99 4.25 10.93 0.22
CA LEU A 99 5.52 10.23 0.01
C LEU A 99 6.68 11.23 -0.16
N ILE A 100 6.49 12.25 -1.00
CA ILE A 100 7.49 13.31 -1.24
C ILE A 100 7.82 14.03 0.07
N GLY A 101 6.82 14.35 0.89
CA GLY A 101 7.01 14.94 2.21
C GLY A 101 7.84 14.08 3.17
N ARG A 102 8.03 12.79 2.86
CA ARG A 102 8.86 11.82 3.59
C ARG A 102 10.13 11.43 2.85
N GLY A 103 10.48 12.14 1.78
CA GLY A 103 11.69 11.90 0.98
C GLY A 103 11.61 10.66 0.08
N ILE A 104 10.40 10.15 -0.19
CA ILE A 104 10.17 9.02 -1.08
C ILE A 104 9.62 9.56 -2.41
N SER A 105 10.26 9.21 -3.52
CA SER A 105 9.83 9.56 -4.87
C SER A 105 9.58 8.27 -5.66
N LEU A 106 8.55 8.29 -6.51
CA LEU A 106 8.19 7.17 -7.39
C LEU A 106 8.98 7.16 -8.70
N GLY A 107 9.98 8.04 -8.83
CA GLY A 107 10.68 8.34 -10.07
C GLY A 107 10.30 9.73 -10.59
N PRO A 108 10.87 10.15 -11.73
CA PRO A 108 10.34 11.32 -12.44
C PRO A 108 8.87 11.07 -12.76
N GLU A 109 8.01 12.06 -12.48
CA GLU A 109 6.65 12.11 -13.03
C GLU A 109 6.77 11.80 -14.53
N GLY A 110 6.13 10.74 -15.00
CA GLY A 110 6.12 10.44 -16.42
C GLY A 110 5.44 11.58 -17.16
N ASP A 111 6.20 12.23 -18.05
CA ASP A 111 5.72 13.26 -19.00
C ASP A 111 4.45 12.84 -19.75
#